data_AF-A0A534PFW9-F1
#
_entry.id   AF-A0A534PFW9-F1
#
_cell.length_a   1.000
_cell.length_b   1.000
_cell.length_c   1.000
_cell.angle_alpha   90.00
_cell.angle_beta   90.00
_cell.angle_gamma   90.00
#
_symmetry.space_group_name_H-M   'P 1'
#
loop_
_entity.id
_entity.type
_entity.pdbx_description
1 polymer ?
#
loop_
_entity_poly.entity_id
_entity_poly.type
_entity_poly.pdbx_seq_one_letter_code
_entity_poly.pdbx_strand_id
1 'polypeptide(L)'
;MAAERAFAAQVRSQGVREGFLAWLAPTSVVFRPGPVSGPATYRKQPSGRHGLLSWTPAHAAVSADGKLGWSTGPWTWQRDSTQAQPDAQGEYMTVWRQKPDGVWKAVLDCGIGHPAPARRTPALTAWLPSRAPGLGSRPLAARKALYEADAGFARLAAAAGVAEAISHYADDDVIVLREGAQRWRGRATARDSLSRRETRTRVVSNAQNVAGSGDIGYTYGTFVHGPAAAPDSAWYVHVWHRGPAPAWKLAFEVVMPVPAAAGAGH
;
A
#
# COMPACT_ATOMS: atom_id res chain seq x y z
N MET A 1 -12.83 -6.24 -4.82
CA MET A 1 -13.59 -4.97 -4.76
C MET A 1 -14.80 -4.99 -3.81
N ALA A 2 -15.61 -6.06 -3.74
CA ALA A 2 -16.79 -6.07 -2.86
C ALA A 2 -16.46 -5.90 -1.36
N ALA A 3 -15.43 -6.62 -0.87
CA ALA A 3 -14.96 -6.49 0.52
C ALA A 3 -14.55 -5.05 0.88
N GLU A 4 -13.74 -4.41 0.04
CA GLU A 4 -13.32 -3.02 0.21
C GLU A 4 -14.50 -2.03 0.26
N ARG A 5 -15.50 -2.21 -0.61
CA ARG A 5 -16.72 -1.37 -0.56
C ARG A 5 -17.52 -1.58 0.72
N ALA A 6 -17.63 -2.83 1.17
CA ALA A 6 -18.32 -3.15 2.41
C ALA A 6 -17.58 -2.60 3.63
N PHE A 7 -16.24 -2.63 3.62
CA PHE A 7 -15.40 -1.98 4.62
C PHE A 7 -15.61 -0.46 4.65
N ALA A 8 -15.54 0.20 3.50
CA ALA A 8 -15.81 1.63 3.37
C ALA A 8 -17.22 2.01 3.87
N ALA A 9 -18.23 1.22 3.49
CA ALA A 9 -19.60 1.42 3.95
C ALA A 9 -19.71 1.24 5.48
N GLN A 10 -19.03 0.25 6.05
CA GLN A 10 -19.08 0.02 7.48
C GLN A 10 -18.43 1.15 8.27
N VAL A 11 -17.23 1.63 7.89
CA VAL A 11 -16.62 2.80 8.54
C VAL A 11 -17.49 4.04 8.38
N ARG A 12 -18.08 4.26 7.19
CA ARG A 12 -19.03 5.36 6.97
C ARG A 12 -20.27 5.25 7.85
N SER A 13 -20.71 4.03 8.21
CA SER A 13 -21.93 3.77 8.98
C SER A 13 -21.73 3.69 10.50
N GLN A 14 -20.55 3.26 10.97
CA GLN A 14 -20.29 2.95 12.38
C GLN A 14 -19.15 3.77 12.98
N GLY A 15 -18.37 4.49 12.17
CA GLY A 15 -17.17 5.19 12.61
C GLY A 15 -15.89 4.41 12.35
N VAL A 16 -14.76 5.10 12.52
CA VAL A 16 -13.42 4.57 12.20
C VAL A 16 -13.09 3.36 13.08
N ARG A 17 -13.24 3.48 14.40
CA ARG A 17 -12.88 2.42 15.35
C ARG A 17 -13.64 1.12 15.06
N GLU A 18 -14.97 1.19 15.05
CA GLU A 18 -15.83 0.03 14.90
C GLU A 18 -15.67 -0.62 13.52
N GLY A 19 -15.61 0.19 12.46
CA GLY A 19 -15.42 -0.34 11.10
C GLY A 19 -14.03 -0.96 10.90
N PHE A 20 -12.94 -0.36 11.36
CA PHE A 20 -11.62 -0.98 11.25
C PHE A 20 -11.54 -2.27 12.08
N LEU A 21 -12.03 -2.28 13.33
CA LEU A 21 -12.02 -3.50 14.16
C LEU A 21 -12.86 -4.63 13.57
N ALA A 22 -13.91 -4.31 12.80
CA ALA A 22 -14.70 -5.32 12.10
C ALA A 22 -13.96 -5.95 10.91
N TRP A 23 -13.11 -5.22 10.20
CA TRP A 23 -12.51 -5.67 8.93
C TRP A 23 -11.04 -6.09 9.03
N LEU A 24 -10.32 -5.63 10.04
CA LEU A 24 -8.93 -6.01 10.27
C LEU A 24 -8.82 -7.49 10.69
N ALA A 25 -7.79 -8.16 10.18
CA ALA A 25 -7.36 -9.45 10.69
C ALA A 25 -6.76 -9.28 12.11
N PRO A 26 -6.82 -10.30 12.98
CA PRO A 26 -6.24 -10.23 14.32
C PRO A 26 -4.74 -9.85 14.34
N THR A 27 -4.00 -10.25 13.30
CA THR A 27 -2.57 -9.98 13.12
C THR A 27 -2.30 -8.87 12.11
N SER A 28 -3.29 -8.07 11.74
CA SER A 28 -3.11 -7.03 10.72
C SER A 28 -2.13 -5.96 11.17
N VAL A 29 -1.37 -5.43 10.22
CA VAL A 29 -0.46 -4.31 10.43
C VAL A 29 -1.08 -3.04 9.85
N VAL A 30 -0.99 -1.92 10.56
CA VAL A 30 -1.33 -0.61 10.02
C VAL A 30 -0.18 0.35 10.21
N PHE A 31 -0.05 1.36 9.35
CA PHE A 31 1.10 2.27 9.36
C PHE A 31 0.76 3.62 9.99
N ARG A 32 1.32 3.92 11.18
CA ARG A 32 1.05 5.15 11.95
C ARG A 32 2.28 5.68 12.73
N PRO A 33 3.29 6.29 12.08
CA PRO A 33 3.63 6.19 10.65
C PRO A 33 4.31 4.86 10.31
N GLY A 34 4.90 4.17 11.29
CA GLY A 34 5.47 2.83 11.15
C GLY A 34 4.46 1.71 11.40
N PRO A 35 4.85 0.45 11.13
CA PRO A 35 3.99 -0.72 11.28
C PRO A 35 3.67 -0.97 12.76
N VAL A 36 2.38 -0.95 13.07
CA VAL A 36 1.84 -1.25 14.40
C VAL A 36 0.68 -2.25 14.28
N SER A 37 0.34 -2.92 15.38
CA SER A 37 -0.84 -3.81 15.41
C SER A 37 -2.13 -3.02 15.16
N GLY A 38 -2.84 -3.33 14.08
CA GLY A 38 -4.10 -2.70 13.73
C GLY A 38 -5.14 -2.76 14.85
N PRO A 39 -5.53 -3.95 15.35
CA PRO A 39 -6.54 -4.08 16.38
C PRO A 39 -6.16 -3.36 17.69
N ALA A 40 -4.88 -3.41 18.08
CA ALA A 40 -4.41 -2.69 19.27
C ALA A 40 -4.50 -1.17 19.09
N THR A 41 -4.16 -0.67 17.90
CA THR A 41 -4.25 0.76 17.56
C THR A 41 -5.69 1.25 17.58
N TYR A 42 -6.61 0.58 16.88
CA TYR A 42 -7.99 1.04 16.78
C TYR A 42 -8.80 0.85 18.07
N ARG A 43 -8.49 -0.16 18.91
CA ARG A 43 -9.14 -0.29 20.22
C ARG A 43 -8.93 0.92 21.13
N LYS A 44 -7.78 1.60 21.01
CA LYS A 44 -7.44 2.81 21.77
C LYS A 44 -8.14 4.07 21.26
N GLN A 45 -8.70 4.06 20.05
CA GLN A 45 -9.44 5.21 19.55
C GLN A 45 -10.77 5.37 20.30
N PRO A 46 -11.31 6.61 20.38
CA PRO A 46 -12.65 6.83 20.89
C PRO A 46 -13.71 6.05 20.09
N SER A 47 -14.74 5.58 20.77
CA SER A 47 -15.90 4.95 20.14
C SER A 47 -16.84 5.97 19.51
N GLY A 48 -17.54 5.57 18.45
CA GLY A 48 -18.50 6.44 17.78
C GLY A 48 -17.86 7.29 16.69
N ARG A 49 -18.57 8.34 16.28
CA ARG A 49 -18.21 9.14 15.09
C ARG A 49 -17.46 10.39 15.49
N HIS A 50 -16.16 10.41 15.21
CA HIS A 50 -15.28 11.56 15.40
C HIS A 50 -14.72 12.02 14.05
N GLY A 51 -15.61 12.63 13.26
CA GLY A 51 -15.38 12.92 11.85
C GLY A 51 -15.82 11.80 10.91
N LEU A 52 -15.78 12.11 9.63
CA LEU A 52 -16.19 11.26 8.52
C LEU A 52 -14.96 10.92 7.67
N LEU A 53 -14.46 9.69 7.83
CA LEU A 53 -13.56 9.08 6.88
C LEU A 53 -14.38 8.39 5.78
N SER A 54 -14.10 8.72 4.52
CA SER A 54 -14.73 8.09 3.35
C SER A 54 -13.68 7.78 2.30
N TRP A 55 -13.83 6.66 1.62
CA TRP A 55 -13.00 6.30 0.48
C TRP A 55 -13.79 5.49 -0.55
N THR A 56 -13.24 5.39 -1.76
CA THR A 56 -13.78 4.56 -2.84
C THR A 56 -12.66 3.76 -3.48
N PRO A 57 -12.78 2.43 -3.62
CA PRO A 57 -11.81 1.67 -4.39
C PRO A 57 -11.79 2.11 -5.85
N ALA A 58 -10.60 2.46 -6.31
CA ALA A 58 -10.34 2.77 -7.71
C ALA A 58 -9.67 1.56 -8.39
N HIS A 59 -8.70 0.92 -7.75
CA HIS A 59 -8.01 -0.24 -8.30
C HIS A 59 -7.99 -1.39 -7.31
N ALA A 60 -8.01 -2.62 -7.83
CA ALA A 60 -7.81 -3.83 -7.04
C ALA A 60 -7.30 -4.96 -7.92
N ALA A 61 -6.55 -5.88 -7.32
CA ALA A 61 -6.18 -7.16 -7.92
C ALA A 61 -6.30 -8.29 -6.87
N VAL A 62 -6.43 -9.53 -7.35
CA VAL A 62 -6.48 -10.73 -6.51
C VAL A 62 -5.57 -11.82 -7.10
N SER A 63 -5.01 -12.69 -6.27
CA SER A 63 -4.20 -13.80 -6.71
C SER A 63 -5.03 -14.84 -7.45
N ALA A 64 -4.40 -15.67 -8.28
CA ALA A 64 -5.06 -16.70 -9.07
C ALA A 64 -5.78 -17.76 -8.20
N ASP A 65 -5.32 -17.98 -6.95
CA ASP A 65 -6.00 -18.83 -5.97
C ASP A 65 -7.20 -18.15 -5.27
N GLY A 66 -7.40 -16.85 -5.50
CA GLY A 66 -8.47 -16.06 -4.88
C GLY A 66 -8.29 -15.78 -3.39
N LYS A 67 -7.09 -15.95 -2.82
CA LYS A 67 -6.86 -15.88 -1.36
C LYS A 67 -6.07 -14.67 -0.87
N LEU A 68 -5.34 -13.97 -1.73
CA LEU A 68 -4.63 -12.73 -1.43
C LEU A 68 -5.04 -11.67 -2.44
N GLY A 69 -5.24 -10.43 -1.99
CA GLY A 69 -5.55 -9.34 -2.92
C GLY A 69 -5.12 -8.00 -2.35
N TRP A 70 -5.23 -6.96 -3.15
CA TRP A 70 -4.97 -5.60 -2.70
C TRP A 70 -5.89 -4.61 -3.41
N SER A 71 -6.09 -3.45 -2.79
CA SER A 71 -6.87 -2.35 -3.35
C SER A 71 -6.33 -1.00 -2.93
N THR A 72 -6.57 -0.01 -3.77
CA THR A 72 -6.19 1.39 -3.55
C THR A 72 -7.24 2.32 -4.14
N GLY A 73 -7.27 3.56 -3.66
CA GLY A 73 -8.14 4.61 -4.17
C GLY A 73 -8.11 5.85 -3.29
N PRO A 74 -8.87 6.89 -3.68
CA PRO A 74 -8.87 8.13 -2.94
C PRO A 74 -9.66 7.98 -1.63
N TRP A 75 -9.15 8.63 -0.59
CA TRP A 75 -9.86 8.84 0.67
C TRP A 75 -9.98 10.34 0.97
N THR A 76 -11.00 10.68 1.76
CA THR A 76 -11.25 12.02 2.29
C THR A 76 -11.60 11.91 3.77
N TRP A 77 -11.16 12.88 4.55
CA TRP A 77 -11.54 13.05 5.94
C TRP A 77 -12.15 14.43 6.16
N GLN A 78 -13.21 14.46 6.97
CA GLN A 78 -13.93 15.66 7.36
C GLN A 78 -14.24 15.61 8.85
N ARG A 79 -13.98 16.69 9.60
CA ARG A 79 -14.36 16.83 11.01
C ARG A 79 -15.87 16.93 11.18
N ASP A 80 -16.48 17.82 10.40
CA ASP A 80 -17.93 17.97 10.23
C ASP A 80 -18.36 17.32 8.92
N SER A 81 -19.38 16.46 8.89
CA SER A 81 -19.84 15.81 7.65
C SER A 81 -20.67 16.69 6.72
N THR A 82 -21.02 17.91 7.14
CA THR A 82 -21.90 18.84 6.39
C THR A 82 -21.13 19.83 5.52
N GLN A 83 -19.81 19.95 5.69
CA GLN A 83 -18.97 20.85 4.91
C GLN A 83 -18.80 20.38 3.47
N ALA A 84 -18.66 21.35 2.58
CA ALA A 84 -18.53 21.12 1.14
C ALA A 84 -17.16 20.55 0.73
N GLN A 85 -16.10 20.82 1.50
CA GLN A 85 -14.72 20.42 1.19
C GLN A 85 -14.16 19.55 2.32
N PRO A 86 -13.32 18.55 2.00
CA PRO A 86 -12.66 17.76 3.01
C PRO A 86 -11.51 18.51 3.69
N ASP A 87 -11.38 18.33 5.01
CA ASP A 87 -10.24 18.80 5.80
C ASP A 87 -8.92 18.14 5.35
N ALA A 88 -8.99 16.88 4.92
CA ALA A 88 -7.84 16.14 4.41
C ALA A 88 -8.26 15.13 3.34
N GLN A 89 -7.32 14.77 2.46
CA GLN A 89 -7.52 13.75 1.44
C GLN A 89 -6.21 13.10 1.05
N GLY A 90 -6.31 11.99 0.33
CA GLY A 90 -5.14 11.28 -0.17
C GLY A 90 -5.50 9.97 -0.83
N GLU A 91 -4.55 9.03 -0.82
CA GLU A 91 -4.71 7.68 -1.37
C GLU A 91 -4.46 6.63 -0.29
N TYR A 92 -5.26 5.56 -0.29
CA TYR A 92 -5.10 4.43 0.64
C TYR A 92 -4.55 3.21 -0.08
N MET A 93 -4.08 2.24 0.69
CA MET A 93 -3.72 0.91 0.24
C MET A 93 -4.12 -0.10 1.29
N THR A 94 -4.84 -1.14 0.88
CA THR A 94 -5.21 -2.24 1.75
C THR A 94 -4.81 -3.56 1.10
N VAL A 95 -4.09 -4.41 1.85
CA VAL A 95 -3.85 -5.80 1.47
C VAL A 95 -4.86 -6.68 2.20
N TRP A 96 -5.48 -7.57 1.44
CA TRP A 96 -6.57 -8.44 1.85
C TRP A 96 -6.15 -9.89 1.84
N ARG A 97 -6.62 -10.66 2.83
CA ARG A 97 -6.52 -12.12 2.81
C ARG A 97 -7.89 -12.74 3.05
N GLN A 98 -8.23 -13.74 2.24
CA GLN A 98 -9.42 -14.54 2.45
C GLN A 98 -9.14 -15.61 3.49
N LYS A 99 -9.96 -15.67 4.54
CA LYS A 99 -9.96 -16.76 5.51
C LYS A 99 -10.50 -18.05 4.88
N PRO A 100 -10.31 -19.22 5.52
CA PRO A 100 -10.87 -20.49 5.04
C PRO A 100 -12.40 -20.47 4.86
N ASP A 101 -13.12 -19.71 5.69
CA ASP A 101 -14.58 -19.51 5.62
C ASP A 101 -15.03 -18.57 4.48
N GLY A 102 -14.11 -18.11 3.63
CA GLY A 102 -14.41 -17.23 2.50
C GLY A 102 -14.48 -15.74 2.86
N VAL A 103 -14.40 -15.37 4.13
CA VAL A 103 -14.47 -13.98 4.58
C VAL A 103 -13.12 -13.29 4.37
N TRP A 104 -13.13 -12.14 3.71
CA TRP A 104 -11.95 -11.30 3.52
C TRP A 104 -11.67 -10.45 4.77
N LYS A 105 -10.40 -10.37 5.16
CA LYS A 105 -9.91 -9.48 6.21
C LYS A 105 -8.72 -8.68 5.71
N ALA A 106 -8.63 -7.41 6.11
CA ALA A 106 -7.49 -6.56 5.85
C ALA A 106 -6.32 -7.03 6.72
N VAL A 107 -5.21 -7.43 6.09
CA VAL A 107 -3.98 -7.85 6.78
C VAL A 107 -2.94 -6.74 6.81
N LEU A 108 -3.07 -5.74 5.94
CA LEU A 108 -2.27 -4.53 5.95
C LEU A 108 -3.14 -3.36 5.52
N ASP A 109 -3.05 -2.22 6.21
CA ASP A 109 -3.69 -0.97 5.78
C ASP A 109 -2.77 0.24 5.99
N CYS A 110 -2.70 1.09 4.97
CA CYS A 110 -1.91 2.31 5.00
C CYS A 110 -2.44 3.36 4.02
N GLY A 111 -1.88 4.55 4.04
CA GLY A 111 -2.22 5.61 3.10
C GLY A 111 -1.27 6.79 3.24
N ILE A 112 -1.35 7.69 2.27
CA ILE A 112 -0.66 8.98 2.26
C ILE A 112 -1.67 10.11 2.12
N GLY A 113 -1.31 11.31 2.57
CA GLY A 113 -2.03 12.54 2.30
C GLY A 113 -1.48 13.24 1.06
N HIS A 114 -2.33 14.03 0.38
CA HIS A 114 -1.88 14.97 -0.64
C HIS A 114 -2.89 16.12 -0.81
N PRO A 115 -2.49 17.26 -1.42
CA PRO A 115 -3.41 18.34 -1.79
C PRO A 115 -4.53 17.86 -2.72
N ALA A 116 -5.55 18.68 -2.94
CA ALA A 116 -6.57 18.37 -3.96
C ALA A 116 -5.92 18.24 -5.34
N PRO A 117 -6.30 17.24 -6.16
CA PRO A 117 -5.84 17.19 -7.53
C PRO A 117 -6.40 18.40 -8.30
N ALA A 118 -5.56 19.03 -9.14
CA ALA A 118 -6.00 20.15 -9.98
C ALA A 118 -7.12 19.76 -10.97
N ARG A 119 -7.26 18.47 -11.27
CA ARG A 119 -8.35 17.91 -12.09
C ARG A 119 -8.79 16.59 -11.49
N ARG A 120 -10.09 16.27 -11.58
CA ARG A 120 -10.60 14.95 -11.17
C ARG A 120 -9.89 13.86 -11.98
N THR A 121 -9.16 12.99 -11.29
CA THR A 121 -8.54 11.81 -11.90
C THR A 121 -9.65 10.84 -12.29
N PRO A 122 -9.66 10.29 -13.52
CA PRO A 122 -10.59 9.23 -13.89
C PRO A 122 -10.53 8.08 -12.89
N ALA A 123 -11.67 7.42 -12.66
CA ALA A 123 -11.69 6.20 -11.88
C ALA A 123 -10.72 5.19 -12.52
N LEU A 124 -9.84 4.59 -11.70
CA LEU A 124 -9.03 3.49 -12.17
C LEU A 124 -9.97 2.33 -12.54
N THR A 125 -9.64 1.60 -13.60
CA THR A 125 -10.34 0.36 -13.93
C THR A 125 -9.76 -0.75 -13.06
N ALA A 126 -10.62 -1.58 -12.47
CA ALA A 126 -10.16 -2.77 -11.79
C ALA A 126 -9.44 -3.67 -12.79
N TRP A 127 -8.20 -4.04 -12.49
CA TRP A 127 -7.56 -5.11 -13.22
C TRP A 127 -8.15 -6.42 -12.71
N LEU A 128 -8.86 -7.14 -13.60
CA LEU A 128 -9.13 -8.54 -13.32
C LEU A 128 -7.80 -9.26 -13.52
N PRO A 129 -7.26 -9.93 -12.48
CA PRO A 129 -6.02 -10.65 -12.63
C PRO A 129 -6.20 -11.65 -13.76
N SER A 130 -5.32 -11.58 -14.74
CA SER A 130 -5.14 -12.68 -15.68
C SER A 130 -4.82 -13.90 -14.83
N ARG A 131 -5.63 -14.96 -14.93
CA ARG A 131 -5.40 -16.22 -14.22
C ARG A 131 -4.00 -16.68 -14.59
N ALA A 132 -3.02 -16.45 -13.70
CA ALA A 132 -1.67 -16.93 -13.93
C ALA A 132 -1.79 -18.44 -14.14
N PRO A 133 -1.12 -19.03 -15.15
CA PRO A 133 -1.10 -20.48 -15.30
C PRO A 133 -0.58 -21.00 -13.97
N GLY A 134 -1.44 -21.68 -13.21
CA GLY A 134 -1.14 -22.05 -11.82
C GLY A 134 0.21 -22.75 -11.81
N LEU A 135 1.25 -22.09 -11.30
CA LEU A 135 2.66 -22.47 -11.47
C LEU A 135 3.03 -23.74 -10.66
N GLY A 136 2.03 -24.53 -10.26
CA GLY A 136 2.11 -25.48 -9.16
C GLY A 136 2.34 -24.73 -7.85
N SER A 137 1.64 -25.11 -6.79
CA SER A 137 1.87 -24.56 -5.46
C SER A 137 3.32 -24.83 -5.01
N ARG A 138 4.22 -23.86 -5.21
CA ARG A 138 5.57 -23.83 -4.60
C ARG A 138 5.74 -22.56 -3.76
N PRO A 139 4.99 -22.40 -2.65
CA PRO A 139 4.99 -21.15 -1.89
C PRO A 139 6.37 -20.76 -1.37
N LEU A 140 7.20 -21.74 -0.98
CA LEU A 140 8.57 -21.49 -0.52
C LEU A 140 9.47 -20.92 -1.63
N ALA A 141 9.42 -21.51 -2.83
CA ALA A 141 10.20 -21.04 -3.98
C ALA A 141 9.71 -19.66 -4.44
N ALA A 142 8.39 -19.44 -4.47
CA ALA A 142 7.82 -18.14 -4.79
C ALA A 142 8.24 -17.07 -3.78
N ARG A 143 8.23 -17.40 -2.48
CA ARG A 143 8.70 -16.52 -1.40
C ARG A 143 10.20 -16.21 -1.51
N LYS A 144 11.04 -17.20 -1.84
CA LYS A 144 12.47 -16.98 -2.09
C LYS A 144 12.70 -16.06 -3.30
N ALA A 145 12.01 -16.32 -4.41
CA ALA A 145 12.10 -15.49 -5.61
C ALA A 145 11.60 -14.06 -5.38
N LEU A 146 10.56 -13.86 -4.55
CA LEU A 146 10.10 -12.53 -4.16
C LEU A 146 11.15 -11.80 -3.34
N TYR A 147 11.75 -12.49 -2.35
CA TYR A 147 12.85 -11.94 -1.56
C TYR A 147 14.01 -11.48 -2.45
N GLU A 148 14.40 -12.30 -3.43
CA GLU A 148 15.47 -11.97 -4.38
C GLU A 148 15.12 -10.77 -5.27
N ALA A 149 13.86 -10.65 -5.70
CA ALA A 149 13.40 -9.50 -6.47
C ALA A 149 13.41 -8.21 -5.65
N ASP A 150 12.89 -8.23 -4.42
CA ASP A 150 12.87 -7.08 -3.51
C ASP A 150 14.29 -6.68 -3.07
N ALA A 151 15.17 -7.64 -2.81
CA ALA A 151 16.59 -7.39 -2.56
C ALA A 151 17.34 -6.87 -3.80
N GLY A 152 16.96 -7.34 -5.00
CA GLY A 152 17.45 -6.82 -6.27
C GLY A 152 17.05 -5.37 -6.49
N PHE A 153 15.80 -5.04 -6.23
CA PHE A 153 15.27 -3.67 -6.24
C PHE A 153 16.05 -2.78 -5.26
N ALA A 154 16.21 -3.23 -4.01
CA ALA A 154 16.95 -2.50 -2.98
C ALA A 154 18.40 -2.20 -3.39
N ARG A 155 19.10 -3.19 -3.97
CA ARG A 155 20.48 -3.01 -4.46
C ARG A 155 20.55 -2.02 -5.62
N LEU A 156 19.63 -2.10 -6.58
CA LEU A 156 19.60 -1.17 -7.70
C LEU A 156 19.24 0.25 -7.25
N ALA A 157 18.29 0.38 -6.33
CA ALA A 157 17.94 1.66 -5.72
C ALA A 157 19.14 2.29 -4.99
N ALA A 158 19.96 1.48 -4.31
CA ALA A 158 21.16 1.95 -3.63
C ALA A 158 22.27 2.37 -4.58
N ALA A 159 22.42 1.66 -5.70
CA ALA A 159 23.48 1.90 -6.67
C ALA A 159 23.16 3.04 -7.66
N ALA A 160 21.91 3.13 -8.11
CA ALA A 160 21.50 4.00 -9.21
C ALA A 160 20.26 4.87 -8.90
N GLY A 161 19.73 4.80 -7.68
CA GLY A 161 18.54 5.54 -7.26
C GLY A 161 17.23 4.80 -7.52
N VAL A 162 16.19 5.18 -6.77
CA VAL A 162 14.87 4.53 -6.82
C VAL A 162 14.21 4.64 -8.19
N ALA A 163 14.40 5.75 -8.91
CA ALA A 163 13.83 5.91 -10.25
C ALA A 163 14.34 4.85 -11.23
N GLU A 164 15.61 4.47 -11.14
CA GLU A 164 16.19 3.41 -11.98
C GLU A 164 15.69 2.02 -11.54
N ALA A 165 15.54 1.79 -10.24
CA ALA A 165 14.93 0.58 -9.72
C ALA A 165 13.48 0.40 -10.21
N ILE A 166 12.66 1.47 -10.20
CA ILE A 166 11.32 1.48 -10.79
C ILE A 166 11.37 1.18 -12.29
N SER A 167 12.28 1.81 -13.04
CA SER A 167 12.44 1.58 -14.49
C SER A 167 12.66 0.09 -14.81
N HIS A 168 13.44 -0.60 -13.98
CA HIS A 168 13.80 -2.01 -14.18
C HIS A 168 12.72 -3.00 -13.69
N TYR A 169 12.21 -2.80 -12.47
CA TYR A 169 11.38 -3.79 -11.78
C TYR A 169 9.88 -3.54 -11.91
N ALA A 170 9.44 -2.32 -12.19
CA ALA A 170 8.02 -2.02 -12.22
C ALA A 170 7.30 -2.67 -13.41
N ASP A 171 6.04 -3.00 -13.16
CA ASP A 171 5.09 -3.25 -14.23
C ASP A 171 4.82 -1.95 -15.01
N ASP A 172 4.42 -2.07 -16.27
CA ASP A 172 4.11 -0.90 -17.11
C ASP A 172 2.98 -0.05 -16.54
N ASP A 173 2.06 -0.64 -15.77
CA ASP A 173 0.92 0.03 -15.14
C ASP A 173 1.08 0.26 -13.62
N VAL A 174 2.32 0.26 -13.11
CA VAL A 174 2.61 0.46 -11.67
C VAL A 174 1.93 1.70 -11.09
N ILE A 175 1.44 1.59 -9.85
CA ILE A 175 0.95 2.73 -9.08
C ILE A 175 1.96 3.09 -8.00
N VAL A 176 2.44 4.34 -8.00
CA VAL A 176 3.41 4.84 -7.03
C VAL A 176 2.81 6.00 -6.23
N LEU A 177 2.89 5.89 -4.91
CA LEU A 177 2.39 6.87 -3.95
C LEU A 177 3.53 7.48 -3.13
N ARG A 178 3.47 8.81 -2.96
CA ARG A 178 4.35 9.61 -2.09
C ARG A 178 3.51 10.65 -1.36
N GLU A 179 3.82 10.88 -0.09
CA GLU A 179 3.21 11.95 0.71
C GLU A 179 3.32 13.30 -0.02
N GLY A 180 2.22 14.05 -0.03
CA GLY A 180 2.13 15.36 -0.68
C GLY A 180 2.02 15.34 -2.21
N ALA A 181 2.05 14.16 -2.85
CA ALA A 181 1.95 14.03 -4.30
C ALA A 181 0.68 13.26 -4.71
N GLN A 182 0.11 13.66 -5.86
CA GLN A 182 -0.91 12.85 -6.52
C GLN A 182 -0.34 11.49 -6.94
N ARG A 183 -1.20 10.47 -7.02
CA ARG A 183 -0.80 9.15 -7.51
C ARG A 183 -0.09 9.24 -8.86
N TRP A 184 1.02 8.53 -9.01
CA TRP A 184 1.64 8.30 -10.32
C TRP A 184 1.23 6.92 -10.82
N ARG A 185 0.72 6.85 -12.05
CA ARG A 185 0.38 5.59 -12.70
C ARG A 185 1.24 5.44 -13.95
N GLY A 186 1.82 4.26 -14.11
CA GLY A 186 2.65 3.89 -15.24
C GLY A 186 4.14 4.10 -14.99
N ARG A 187 4.93 3.16 -15.51
CA ARG A 187 6.39 3.06 -15.25
C ARG A 187 7.17 4.30 -15.64
N ALA A 188 6.88 4.86 -16.82
CA ALA A 188 7.55 6.08 -17.31
C ALA A 188 7.23 7.30 -16.42
N THR A 189 5.95 7.52 -16.12
CA THR A 189 5.51 8.63 -15.25
C THR A 189 6.07 8.53 -13.84
N ALA A 190 6.10 7.32 -13.28
CA ALA A 190 6.70 7.06 -11.97
C ALA A 190 8.20 7.36 -11.97
N ARG A 191 8.96 6.84 -12.94
CA ARG A 191 10.41 7.09 -13.10
C ARG A 191 10.69 8.58 -13.16
N ASP A 192 10.06 9.29 -14.08
CA ASP A 192 10.28 10.72 -14.30
C ASP A 192 9.99 11.55 -13.05
N SER A 193 8.92 11.19 -12.33
CA SER A 193 8.51 11.92 -11.12
C SER A 193 9.46 11.68 -9.95
N LEU A 194 9.99 10.46 -9.83
CA LEU A 194 10.98 10.09 -8.81
C LEU A 194 12.34 10.72 -9.09
N SER A 195 12.83 10.72 -10.34
CA SER A 195 14.12 11.33 -10.70
C SER A 195 14.21 12.81 -10.34
N ARG A 196 13.07 13.52 -10.27
CA ARG A 196 13.00 14.94 -9.91
C ARG A 196 12.87 15.21 -8.41
N ARG A 197 12.56 14.20 -7.58
CA ARG A 197 12.09 14.40 -6.20
C ARG A 197 12.76 13.52 -5.16
N GLU A 198 13.19 12.32 -5.54
CA GLU A 198 13.58 11.29 -4.60
C GLU A 198 15.10 11.20 -4.47
N THR A 199 15.59 11.41 -3.25
CA THR A 199 17.01 11.26 -2.89
C THR A 199 17.24 10.05 -1.99
N ARG A 200 16.20 9.30 -1.62
CA ARG A 200 16.34 8.04 -0.89
C ARG A 200 17.06 7.00 -1.76
N THR A 201 17.92 6.22 -1.13
CA THR A 201 18.77 5.25 -1.83
C THR A 201 18.68 3.86 -1.25
N ARG A 202 18.36 3.70 0.04
CA ARG A 202 18.42 2.38 0.69
C ARG A 202 17.05 1.87 1.11
N VAL A 203 16.76 0.63 0.72
CA VAL A 203 15.57 -0.14 1.10
C VAL A 203 15.99 -1.30 1.98
N VAL A 204 15.35 -1.47 3.14
CA VAL A 204 15.54 -2.63 4.01
C VAL A 204 14.20 -3.35 4.10
N SER A 205 14.16 -4.62 3.69
CA SER A 205 12.96 -5.44 3.77
C SER A 205 12.82 -6.07 5.15
N ASN A 206 11.66 -5.88 5.80
CA ASN A 206 11.40 -6.36 7.16
C ASN A 206 10.40 -7.52 7.19
N ALA A 207 9.51 -7.61 6.21
CA ALA A 207 8.52 -8.67 6.12
C ALA A 207 8.10 -8.93 4.69
N GLN A 208 7.70 -10.18 4.41
CA GLN A 208 7.21 -10.60 3.11
C GLN A 208 6.10 -11.64 3.23
N ASN A 209 5.14 -11.59 2.31
CA ASN A 209 4.10 -12.59 2.20
C ASN A 209 3.74 -12.85 0.73
N VAL A 210 3.34 -14.08 0.40
CA VAL A 210 3.03 -14.53 -0.96
C VAL A 210 1.74 -15.34 -0.94
N ALA A 211 0.93 -15.21 -1.99
CA ALA A 211 -0.26 -16.04 -2.22
C ALA A 211 0.12 -17.53 -2.37
N GLY A 212 -0.82 -18.44 -2.13
CA GLY A 212 -0.57 -19.88 -2.33
C GLY A 212 -0.29 -20.23 -3.79
N SER A 213 -0.91 -19.50 -4.72
CA SER A 213 -0.64 -19.52 -6.16
C SER A 213 0.73 -18.97 -6.56
N GLY A 214 1.41 -18.22 -5.67
CA GLY A 214 2.76 -17.73 -5.91
C GLY A 214 2.86 -16.63 -6.96
N ASP A 215 1.77 -15.95 -7.31
CA ASP A 215 1.66 -14.95 -8.38
C ASP A 215 1.44 -13.52 -7.88
N ILE A 216 1.05 -13.34 -6.61
CA ILE A 216 1.02 -12.05 -5.91
C ILE A 216 1.74 -12.18 -4.58
N GLY A 217 2.49 -11.15 -4.21
CA GLY A 217 3.06 -11.01 -2.88
C GLY A 217 3.27 -9.55 -2.51
N TYR A 218 3.57 -9.30 -1.25
CA TYR A 218 3.89 -7.95 -0.77
C TYR A 218 5.08 -7.99 0.17
N THR A 219 5.85 -6.92 0.15
CA THR A 219 6.96 -6.66 1.08
C THR A 219 6.72 -5.32 1.76
N TYR A 220 7.22 -5.16 2.97
CA TYR A 220 7.28 -3.86 3.64
C TYR A 220 8.51 -3.77 4.52
N GLY A 221 8.97 -2.54 4.73
CA GLY A 221 10.16 -2.25 5.52
C GLY A 221 10.51 -0.77 5.49
N THR A 222 11.78 -0.43 5.71
CA THR A 222 12.22 0.96 5.81
C THR A 222 12.93 1.47 4.56
N PHE A 223 12.75 2.77 4.28
CA PHE A 223 13.58 3.56 3.38
C PHE A 223 14.48 4.48 4.20
N VAL A 224 15.77 4.53 3.85
CA VAL A 224 16.76 5.40 4.49
C VAL A 224 17.22 6.48 3.50
N HIS A 225 17.28 7.72 3.98
CA HIS A 225 17.79 8.86 3.24
C HIS A 225 19.31 8.94 3.35
N GLY A 226 20.02 8.88 2.21
CA GLY A 226 21.48 9.04 2.17
C GLY A 226 22.29 8.01 2.99
N PRO A 227 23.62 8.19 3.09
CA PRO A 227 24.52 7.31 3.83
C PRO A 227 24.48 7.50 5.36
N ALA A 228 23.82 8.55 5.87
CA ALA A 228 23.83 8.93 7.28
C ALA A 228 22.58 8.42 8.04
N ALA A 229 22.70 7.20 8.57
CA ALA A 229 22.23 6.68 9.87
C ALA A 229 21.04 7.28 10.64
N ALA A 230 19.96 7.75 10.01
CA ALA A 230 18.64 7.72 10.63
C ALA A 230 17.83 6.55 10.02
N PRO A 231 17.90 5.33 10.59
CA PRO A 231 17.33 4.11 9.99
C PRO A 231 15.80 4.09 9.78
N ASP A 232 15.08 5.15 10.13
CA ASP A 232 13.61 5.18 10.15
C ASP A 232 13.02 6.39 9.41
N SER A 233 13.65 6.92 8.36
CA SER A 233 13.14 8.14 7.70
C SER A 233 11.80 7.95 6.96
N ALA A 234 11.50 6.71 6.54
CA ALA A 234 10.25 6.36 5.91
C ALA A 234 10.00 4.84 5.96
N TRP A 235 8.75 4.45 5.82
CA TRP A 235 8.30 3.07 5.63
C TRP A 235 7.78 2.88 4.22
N TYR A 236 7.91 1.67 3.67
CA TYR A 236 7.27 1.33 2.41
C TYR A 236 6.41 0.09 2.48
N VAL A 237 5.52 0.00 1.50
CA VAL A 237 4.88 -1.25 1.11
C VAL A 237 5.02 -1.39 -0.40
N HIS A 238 5.53 -2.54 -0.84
CA HIS A 238 5.53 -2.95 -2.23
C HIS A 238 4.51 -4.07 -2.42
N VAL A 239 3.78 -4.03 -3.52
CA VAL A 239 3.06 -5.21 -4.03
C VAL A 239 3.66 -5.63 -5.34
N TRP A 240 3.93 -6.92 -5.41
CA TRP A 240 4.55 -7.59 -6.52
C TRP A 240 3.57 -8.58 -7.13
N HIS A 241 3.64 -8.72 -8.44
CA HIS A 241 2.94 -9.77 -9.16
C HIS A 241 3.88 -10.43 -10.17
N ARG A 242 3.51 -11.61 -10.65
CA ARG A 242 4.14 -12.22 -11.81
C ARG A 242 3.12 -13.01 -12.62
N GLY A 243 3.31 -13.00 -13.93
CA GLY A 243 2.55 -13.83 -14.86
C GLY A 243 3.19 -15.22 -15.04
N PRO A 244 3.05 -15.82 -16.23
CA PRO A 244 3.74 -17.06 -16.61
C PRO A 244 5.28 -16.91 -16.59
N ALA A 245 5.78 -15.70 -16.86
CA ALA A 245 7.20 -15.41 -16.80
C ALA A 245 7.71 -15.49 -15.34
N PRO A 246 8.94 -15.95 -15.11
CA PRO A 246 9.45 -16.19 -13.76
C PRO A 246 9.72 -14.90 -12.96
N ALA A 247 9.83 -13.75 -13.64
CA ALA A 247 10.22 -12.49 -13.02
C ALA A 247 9.06 -11.79 -12.32
N TRP A 248 9.28 -11.40 -11.07
CA TRP A 248 8.40 -10.50 -10.33
C TRP A 248 8.46 -9.09 -10.91
N LYS A 249 7.28 -8.46 -10.99
CA LYS A 249 7.10 -7.05 -11.36
C LYS A 249 6.43 -6.31 -10.21
N LEU A 250 6.88 -5.09 -9.95
CA LEU A 250 6.32 -4.22 -8.93
C LEU A 250 5.05 -3.57 -9.49
N ALA A 251 3.90 -3.91 -8.93
CA ALA A 251 2.59 -3.37 -9.31
C ALA A 251 2.19 -2.12 -8.50
N PHE A 252 2.67 -2.03 -7.26
CA PHE A 252 2.33 -0.93 -6.37
C PHE A 252 3.47 -0.61 -5.42
N GLU A 253 3.73 0.68 -5.20
CA GLU A 253 4.61 1.16 -4.15
C GLU A 253 3.97 2.34 -3.42
N VAL A 254 4.01 2.31 -2.09
CA VAL A 254 3.77 3.48 -1.25
C VAL A 254 4.96 3.68 -0.33
N VAL A 255 5.41 4.93 -0.21
CA VAL A 255 6.43 5.33 0.77
C VAL A 255 5.82 6.39 1.69
N MET A 256 5.77 6.09 2.98
CA MET A 256 5.24 6.92 4.05
C MET A 256 6.40 7.47 4.88
N PRO A 257 6.66 8.79 4.84
CA PRO A 257 7.70 9.38 5.67
C PRO A 257 7.36 9.22 7.15
N VAL A 258 8.37 9.01 7.98
CA VAL A 258 8.23 9.24 9.42
C VAL A 258 8.33 10.75 9.63
N PRO A 259 7.30 11.41 10.19
CA PRO A 259 7.37 12.84 10.46
C PRO A 259 8.57 13.14 11.37
N ALA A 260 9.29 14.21 11.08
CA ALA A 260 10.26 14.73 12.04
C ALA A 260 9.50 15.01 13.35
N ALA A 261 10.05 14.59 14.49
CA ALA A 261 9.50 14.97 15.78
C ALA A 261 9.39 16.50 15.78
N ALA A 262 8.17 17.03 15.95
CA ALA A 262 8.01 18.45 16.19
C ALA A 262 8.89 18.79 17.38
N GLY A 263 9.89 19.66 17.18
CA GLY A 263 10.73 20.11 18.28
C GLY A 263 9.80 20.57 19.40
N ALA A 264 10.05 20.08 20.62
CA ALA A 264 9.37 20.56 21.80
C ALA A 264 9.65 22.06 21.91
N GLY A 265 8.72 22.86 21.37
CA GLY A 265 8.67 24.29 21.58
C GLY A 265 8.26 24.49 23.04
N HIS A 266 9.21 25.03 23.80
CA HIS A 266 8.99 25.59 25.13
C HIS A 266 7.93 26.70 25.11
#